data_AF-A0A3D3HEP7-F1
#
_entry.id   AF-A0A3D3HEP7-F1
#
_cell.length_a   1.000
_cell.length_b   1.000
_cell.length_c   1.000
_cell.angle_alpha   90.00
_cell.angle_beta   90.00
_cell.angle_gamma   90.00
#
_symmetry.space_group_name_H-M   'P 1'
#
loop_
_entity.id
_entity.type
_entity.pdbx_description
1 polymer ?
#
loop_
_entity_poly.entity_id
_entity_poly.type
_entity_poly.pdbx_seq_one_letter_code
_entity_poly.pdbx_strand_id
1 'polypeptide(L)'
;MNRSRHRMKKKQTKRYNMKNHALILMLLALFSASLSAQKSPVDDLFERYDGKEGFTSVYISPKMFGLLSRIDSDDQEFRDLVTRIKGIRILSIDSTAVVRGINFASELMPSLRRNGYEELMTVKEPDGQVFFMIREAGGRIAELVMVTGGGSSSVVSIQGDLDLKTIASLSDNMGIGELEKLENVNR
;
A
#
# COMPACT_ATOMS: atom_id res chain seq x y z
N MET A 1 -42.34 43.94 36.89
CA MET A 1 -42.15 42.47 36.79
C MET A 1 -41.83 41.93 35.37
N ASN A 2 -41.51 42.77 34.37
CA ASN A 2 -41.39 42.31 32.95
C ASN A 2 -39.94 42.17 32.41
N ARG A 3 -38.93 42.76 33.08
CA ARG A 3 -37.52 42.70 32.63
C ARG A 3 -36.84 41.35 32.93
N SER A 4 -37.30 40.62 33.96
CA SER A 4 -36.71 39.33 34.37
C SER A 4 -37.03 38.19 33.38
N ARG A 5 -38.29 38.11 32.90
CA ARG A 5 -38.72 37.09 31.91
C ARG A 5 -38.04 37.27 30.55
N HIS A 6 -37.78 38.52 30.14
CA HIS A 6 -37.12 38.83 28.88
C HIS A 6 -35.62 38.45 28.89
N ARG A 7 -34.94 38.59 30.04
CA ARG A 7 -33.56 38.13 30.24
C ARG A 7 -33.43 36.60 30.24
N MET A 8 -34.42 35.88 30.79
CA MET A 8 -34.41 34.42 30.82
C MET A 8 -34.59 33.79 29.43
N LYS A 9 -35.49 34.32 28.58
CA LYS A 9 -35.64 33.85 27.19
C LYS A 9 -34.38 34.07 26.34
N LYS A 10 -33.72 35.23 26.46
CA LYS A 10 -32.44 35.51 25.77
C LYS A 10 -31.29 34.59 26.23
N LYS A 11 -31.26 34.18 27.51
CA LYS A 11 -30.24 33.23 28.02
C LYS A 11 -30.45 31.82 27.47
N GLN A 12 -31.70 31.36 27.35
CA GLN A 12 -31.99 30.03 26.81
C GLN A 12 -31.70 29.92 25.31
N THR A 13 -32.09 30.91 24.50
CA THR A 13 -31.81 30.90 23.04
C THR A 13 -30.30 30.98 22.75
N LYS A 14 -29.55 31.80 23.51
CA LYS A 14 -28.08 31.88 23.38
C LYS A 14 -27.38 30.57 23.75
N ARG A 15 -27.88 29.86 24.77
CA ARG A 15 -27.35 28.55 25.20
C ARG A 15 -27.68 27.42 24.21
N TYR A 16 -28.82 27.49 23.52
CA TYR A 16 -29.19 26.55 22.44
C TYR A 16 -28.27 26.72 21.22
N ASN A 17 -28.06 27.96 20.75
CA ASN A 17 -27.16 28.23 19.63
C ASN A 17 -25.70 27.85 19.92
N MET A 18 -25.21 28.06 21.14
CA MET A 18 -23.84 27.70 21.54
C MET A 18 -23.60 26.18 21.60
N LYS A 19 -24.63 25.39 21.94
CA LYS A 19 -24.57 23.91 21.89
C LYS A 19 -24.52 23.39 20.46
N ASN A 20 -25.28 24.01 19.55
CA ASN A 20 -25.28 23.63 18.14
C ASN A 20 -23.95 23.98 17.47
N HIS A 21 -23.34 25.12 17.82
CA HIS A 21 -21.98 25.47 17.35
C HIS A 21 -20.90 24.56 17.94
N ALA A 22 -21.02 24.16 19.22
CA ALA A 22 -20.11 23.18 19.81
C ALA A 22 -20.20 21.81 19.12
N LEU A 23 -21.41 21.36 18.75
CA LEU A 23 -21.61 20.12 18.00
C LEU A 23 -21.01 20.19 16.59
N ILE A 24 -21.16 21.32 15.90
CA ILE A 24 -20.56 21.55 14.58
C ILE A 24 -19.02 21.56 14.66
N LEU A 25 -18.44 22.20 15.68
CA LEU A 25 -16.99 22.20 15.92
C LEU A 25 -16.46 20.80 16.25
N MET A 26 -17.23 20.00 17.01
CA MET A 26 -16.89 18.61 17.30
C MET A 26 -16.91 17.73 16.05
N LEU A 27 -17.91 17.91 15.17
CA LEU A 27 -18.00 17.22 13.88
C LEU A 27 -16.87 17.62 12.93
N LEU A 28 -16.50 18.91 12.87
CA LEU A 28 -15.35 19.40 12.10
C LEU A 28 -14.01 18.85 12.61
N ALA A 29 -13.84 18.76 13.94
CA ALA A 29 -12.65 18.16 14.54
C ALA A 29 -12.55 16.65 14.24
N LEU A 30 -13.68 15.93 14.27
CA LEU A 30 -13.75 14.52 13.88
C LEU A 30 -13.51 14.31 12.38
N PHE A 31 -13.95 15.23 11.53
CA PHE A 31 -13.69 15.18 10.08
C PHE A 31 -12.23 15.48 9.73
N SER A 32 -11.56 16.32 10.55
CA SER A 32 -10.13 16.62 10.40
C SER A 32 -9.24 15.43 10.78
N ALA A 33 -9.67 14.60 11.73
CA ALA A 33 -8.96 13.39 12.12
C ALA A 33 -9.04 12.27 11.06
N SER A 34 -10.05 12.31 10.18
CA SER A 34 -10.24 11.34 9.10
C SER A 34 -9.42 11.63 7.84
N LEU A 35 -8.72 12.77 7.79
CA LEU A 35 -7.88 13.19 6.64
C LEU A 35 -6.41 12.82 6.79
N SER A 36 -6.02 12.13 7.86
CA SER A 36 -4.75 11.42 7.89
C SER A 36 -4.83 10.31 6.85
N ALA A 37 -4.27 10.54 5.66
CA ALA A 37 -4.01 9.49 4.69
C ALA A 37 -3.36 8.33 5.45
N GLN A 38 -4.08 7.21 5.58
CA GLN A 38 -3.60 6.05 6.30
C GLN A 38 -2.41 5.52 5.53
N LYS A 39 -1.23 5.88 6.01
CA LYS A 39 0.04 5.57 5.38
C LYS A 39 0.21 4.05 5.33
N SER A 40 0.61 3.53 4.18
CA SER A 40 0.79 2.09 4.04
C SER A 40 1.99 1.64 4.89
N PRO A 41 1.95 0.43 5.48
CA PRO A 41 3.14 -0.17 6.10
C PRO A 41 4.36 -0.19 5.17
N VAL A 42 4.13 -0.30 3.85
CA VAL A 42 5.18 -0.21 2.84
C VAL A 42 5.77 1.19 2.80
N ASP A 43 4.93 2.23 2.76
CA ASP A 43 5.41 3.63 2.74
C ASP A 43 6.26 3.94 3.97
N ASP A 44 5.84 3.46 5.15
CA ASP A 44 6.60 3.59 6.39
C ASP A 44 7.96 2.88 6.35
N LEU A 45 8.02 1.69 5.73
CA LEU A 45 9.27 0.95 5.56
C LEU A 45 10.23 1.71 4.63
N PHE A 46 9.73 2.16 3.49
CA PHE A 46 10.56 2.90 2.54
C PHE A 46 11.08 4.19 3.16
N GLU A 47 10.28 4.97 3.88
CA GLU A 47 10.79 6.19 4.51
C GLU A 47 11.90 5.94 5.55
N ARG A 48 11.92 4.79 6.20
CA ARG A 48 13.00 4.44 7.14
C ARG A 48 14.33 4.18 6.43
N TYR A 49 14.27 3.55 5.26
CA TYR A 49 15.45 2.97 4.59
C TYR A 49 15.83 3.63 3.27
N ASP A 50 14.96 4.46 2.69
CA ASP A 50 15.24 5.18 1.45
C ASP A 50 16.39 6.18 1.65
N GLY A 51 17.33 6.14 0.69
CA GLY A 51 18.57 6.92 0.73
C GLY A 51 19.52 6.59 1.89
N LYS A 52 19.31 5.49 2.63
CA LYS A 52 20.22 5.06 3.70
C LYS A 52 21.36 4.21 3.15
N GLU A 53 22.52 4.33 3.78
CA GLU A 53 23.69 3.50 3.45
C GLU A 53 23.39 2.02 3.66
N GLY A 54 23.75 1.19 2.69
CA GLY A 54 23.49 -0.25 2.68
C GLY A 54 22.10 -0.65 2.18
N PHE A 55 21.33 0.30 1.66
CA PHE A 55 20.02 0.07 1.06
C PHE A 55 19.95 0.67 -0.34
N THR A 56 19.43 -0.11 -1.27
CA THR A 56 19.06 0.35 -2.61
C THR A 56 17.56 0.55 -2.67
N SER A 57 17.14 1.75 -3.09
CA SER A 57 15.74 2.10 -3.33
C SER A 57 15.53 2.48 -4.79
N VAL A 58 14.52 1.89 -5.42
CA VAL A 58 14.13 2.18 -6.81
C VAL A 58 12.65 2.52 -6.84
N TYR A 59 12.30 3.62 -7.51
CA TYR A 59 10.91 3.98 -7.80
C TYR A 59 10.70 4.08 -9.30
N ILE A 60 9.76 3.28 -9.80
CA ILE A 60 9.33 3.29 -11.20
C ILE A 60 7.96 3.95 -11.27
N SER A 61 7.95 5.17 -11.82
CA SER A 61 6.74 5.96 -11.96
C SER A 61 5.82 5.46 -13.08
N PRO A 62 4.50 5.74 -13.02
CA PRO A 62 3.56 5.44 -14.10
C PRO A 62 3.95 6.06 -15.45
N LYS A 63 4.71 7.15 -15.43
CA LYS A 63 5.24 7.78 -16.65
C LYS A 63 6.21 6.87 -17.40
N MET A 64 7.02 6.06 -16.71
CA MET A 64 7.94 5.11 -17.35
C MET A 64 7.14 4.06 -18.13
N PHE A 65 6.11 3.50 -17.50
CA PHE A 65 5.21 2.52 -18.11
C PHE A 65 4.49 3.07 -19.34
N GLY A 66 4.00 4.32 -19.26
CA GLY A 66 3.41 5.00 -20.41
C GLY A 66 4.38 5.35 -21.55
N LEU A 67 5.70 5.36 -21.30
CA LEU A 67 6.71 5.47 -22.35
C LEU A 67 7.01 4.11 -22.97
N LEU A 68 7.15 3.06 -22.15
CA LEU A 68 7.37 1.69 -22.61
C LEU A 68 6.21 1.19 -23.48
N SER A 69 4.96 1.47 -23.10
CA SER A 69 3.77 1.09 -23.86
C SER A 69 3.67 1.71 -25.26
N ARG A 70 4.49 2.73 -25.55
CA ARG A 70 4.56 3.40 -26.87
C ARG A 70 5.67 2.86 -27.74
N ILE A 71 6.72 2.30 -27.11
CA ILE A 71 7.85 1.69 -27.81
C ILE A 71 7.47 0.27 -28.24
N ASP A 72 6.75 -0.45 -27.38
CA ASP A 72 6.27 -1.81 -27.63
C ASP A 72 4.76 -1.79 -27.96
N SER A 73 4.44 -1.23 -29.13
CA SER A 73 3.04 -0.98 -29.53
C SER A 73 2.28 -2.23 -29.94
N ASP A 74 3.00 -3.28 -30.34
CA ASP A 74 2.45 -4.46 -31.01
C ASP A 74 1.97 -5.53 -30.02
N ASP A 75 2.44 -5.48 -28.77
CA ASP A 75 1.94 -6.32 -27.68
C ASP A 75 0.79 -5.64 -26.92
N GLN A 76 -0.43 -5.99 -27.32
CA GLN A 76 -1.64 -5.47 -26.69
C GLN A 76 -1.79 -5.93 -25.23
N GLU A 77 -1.30 -7.12 -24.87
CA GLU A 77 -1.39 -7.65 -23.51
C GLU A 77 -0.44 -6.90 -22.57
N PHE A 78 0.77 -6.61 -23.03
CA PHE A 78 1.73 -5.77 -22.30
C PHE A 78 1.17 -4.37 -22.06
N ARG A 79 0.56 -3.73 -23.08
CA ARG A 79 -0.05 -2.40 -22.91
C ARG A 79 -1.18 -2.40 -21.88
N ASP A 80 -2.04 -3.41 -21.90
CA ASP A 80 -3.16 -3.52 -20.97
C ASP A 80 -2.68 -3.78 -19.53
N LEU A 81 -1.55 -4.47 -19.36
CA LEU A 81 -0.90 -4.69 -18.07
C LEU A 81 -0.27 -3.39 -17.53
N VAL A 82 0.54 -2.70 -18.32
CA VAL A 82 1.30 -1.53 -17.84
C VAL A 82 0.41 -0.31 -17.57
N THR A 83 -0.73 -0.19 -18.23
CA THR A 83 -1.71 0.90 -17.98
C THR A 83 -2.40 0.78 -16.63
N ARG A 84 -2.42 -0.42 -16.04
CA ARG A 84 -3.04 -0.69 -14.72
C ARG A 84 -2.07 -0.45 -13.56
N ILE A 85 -0.77 -0.34 -13.84
CA ILE A 85 0.26 -0.08 -12.84
C ILE A 85 0.35 1.42 -12.57
N LYS A 86 0.14 1.80 -11.30
CA LYS A 86 0.28 3.17 -10.80
C LYS A 86 1.66 3.46 -10.23
N GLY A 87 2.48 2.45 -9.99
CA GLY A 87 3.87 2.61 -9.61
C GLY A 87 4.46 1.32 -9.05
N ILE A 88 5.79 1.18 -9.17
CA ILE A 88 6.56 0.11 -8.53
C ILE A 88 7.60 0.74 -7.62
N ARG A 89 7.72 0.21 -6.41
CA ARG A 89 8.76 0.56 -5.45
C ARG A 89 9.54 -0.69 -5.10
N ILE A 90 10.87 -0.61 -5.12
CA ILE A 90 11.77 -1.70 -4.76
C ILE A 90 12.72 -1.18 -3.67
N LEU A 91 12.85 -1.94 -2.59
CA LEU A 91 13.81 -1.71 -1.53
C LEU A 91 14.59 -3.01 -1.32
N SER A 92 15.91 -2.96 -1.33
CA SER A 92 16.76 -4.12 -1.06
C SER A 92 17.93 -3.75 -0.17
N ILE A 93 18.35 -4.70 0.67
CA ILE A 93 19.60 -4.60 1.41
C ILE A 93 20.75 -4.92 0.44
N ASP A 94 21.77 -4.06 0.40
CA ASP A 94 22.93 -4.27 -0.45
C ASP A 94 23.75 -5.46 0.06
N SER A 95 24.10 -6.39 -0.83
CA SER A 95 24.80 -7.64 -0.48
C SER A 95 26.20 -7.41 0.11
N THR A 96 26.79 -6.24 -0.12
CA THR A 96 28.11 -5.84 0.39
C THR A 96 28.04 -5.11 1.74
N ALA A 97 26.85 -4.70 2.16
CA ALA A 97 26.68 -3.94 3.38
C ALA A 97 26.65 -4.87 4.60
N VAL A 98 27.39 -4.52 5.66
CA VAL A 98 27.36 -5.23 6.94
C VAL A 98 26.11 -4.81 7.74
N VAL A 99 24.94 -4.78 7.09
CA VAL A 99 23.66 -4.51 7.73
C VAL A 99 23.19 -5.81 8.39
N ARG A 100 23.80 -6.13 9.53
CA ARG A 100 23.47 -7.33 10.29
C ARG A 100 22.18 -7.13 11.07
N GLY A 101 21.23 -8.05 10.91
CA GLY A 101 20.06 -8.16 11.78
C GLY A 101 18.78 -7.50 11.27
N ILE A 102 18.78 -6.89 10.08
CA ILE A 102 17.56 -6.38 9.44
C ILE A 102 16.97 -7.45 8.55
N ASN A 103 15.67 -7.70 8.72
CA ASN A 103 14.91 -8.66 7.94
C ASN A 103 13.54 -8.03 7.66
N PHE A 104 13.30 -7.65 6.40
CA PHE A 104 12.08 -6.94 6.03
C PHE A 104 10.84 -7.80 6.22
N ALA A 105 10.90 -9.12 6.04
CA ALA A 105 9.77 -10.01 6.32
C ALA A 105 9.34 -9.90 7.79
N SER A 106 10.29 -9.98 8.72
CA SER A 106 10.01 -9.93 10.16
C SER A 106 9.44 -8.56 10.60
N GLU A 107 9.90 -7.48 9.97
CA GLU A 107 9.48 -6.11 10.29
C GLU A 107 8.13 -5.75 9.64
N LEU A 108 7.95 -6.12 8.37
CA LEU A 108 6.84 -5.65 7.54
C LEU A 108 5.59 -6.53 7.69
N MET A 109 5.75 -7.85 7.82
CA MET A 109 4.63 -8.79 7.81
C MET A 109 3.58 -8.53 8.91
N PRO A 110 3.96 -8.28 10.18
CA PRO A 110 2.97 -7.99 11.22
C PRO A 110 2.16 -6.73 10.91
N SER A 111 2.80 -5.73 10.30
CA SER A 111 2.17 -4.46 9.95
C SER A 111 1.25 -4.58 8.74
N LEU A 112 1.64 -5.35 7.71
CA LEU A 112 0.79 -5.65 6.56
C LEU A 112 -0.51 -6.36 6.99
N ARG A 113 -0.40 -7.42 7.79
CA ARG A 113 -1.57 -8.19 8.27
C ARG A 113 -2.56 -7.32 9.06
N ARG A 114 -2.06 -6.35 9.85
CA ARG A 114 -2.92 -5.41 10.59
C ARG A 114 -3.58 -4.34 9.71
N ASN A 115 -3.07 -4.10 8.50
CA ASN A 115 -3.55 -3.06 7.59
C ASN A 115 -4.29 -3.64 6.37
N GLY A 116 -4.91 -4.82 6.53
CA GLY A 116 -5.80 -5.39 5.52
C GLY A 116 -5.08 -5.99 4.32
N TYR A 117 -3.82 -6.40 4.48
CA TYR A 117 -3.16 -7.24 3.49
C TYR A 117 -3.41 -8.72 3.78
N GLU A 118 -3.70 -9.47 2.73
CA GLU A 118 -3.93 -10.90 2.74
C GLU A 118 -2.80 -11.64 2.05
N GLU A 119 -2.44 -12.82 2.57
CA GLU A 119 -1.38 -13.65 2.01
C GLU A 119 -1.92 -14.42 0.80
N LEU A 120 -1.34 -14.17 -0.37
CA LEU A 120 -1.72 -14.84 -1.62
C LEU A 120 -0.93 -16.13 -1.81
N MET A 121 0.38 -16.09 -1.53
CA MET A 121 1.27 -17.24 -1.63
C MET A 121 2.49 -17.03 -0.74
N THR A 122 3.10 -18.14 -0.32
CA THR A 122 4.39 -18.17 0.36
C THR A 122 5.27 -19.24 -0.27
N VAL A 123 6.45 -18.85 -0.72
CA VAL A 123 7.49 -19.77 -1.20
C VAL A 123 8.50 -19.99 -0.09
N LYS A 124 8.81 -21.25 0.20
CA LYS A 124 9.77 -21.64 1.24
C LYS A 124 11.01 -22.22 0.58
N GLU A 125 12.12 -21.55 0.76
CA GLU A 125 13.43 -21.96 0.24
C GLU A 125 14.35 -22.34 1.40
N PRO A 126 15.44 -23.08 1.17
CA PRO A 126 16.38 -23.46 2.22
C PRO A 126 17.01 -22.26 2.97
N ASP A 127 17.15 -21.13 2.27
CA ASP A 127 17.81 -19.90 2.71
C ASP A 127 16.83 -18.76 3.07
N GLY A 128 15.52 -18.98 2.92
CA GLY A 128 14.55 -17.92 3.19
C GLY A 128 13.10 -18.26 2.91
N GLN A 129 12.25 -17.27 3.10
CA GLN A 129 10.84 -17.31 2.70
C GLN A 129 10.51 -16.08 1.88
N VAL A 130 9.72 -16.28 0.82
CA VAL A 130 9.17 -15.19 0.00
C VAL A 130 7.67 -15.13 0.21
N PHE A 131 7.18 -13.99 0.67
CA PHE A 131 5.76 -13.73 0.92
C PHE A 131 5.21 -12.84 -0.17
N PHE A 132 4.03 -13.18 -0.68
CA PHE A 132 3.27 -12.35 -1.60
C PHE A 132 1.97 -11.96 -0.91
N MET A 133 1.80 -10.67 -0.70
CA MET A 133 0.70 -10.09 0.05
C MET A 133 -0.08 -9.15 -0.86
N ILE A 134 -1.41 -9.20 -0.81
CA ILE A 134 -2.28 -8.30 -1.58
C ILE A 134 -3.12 -7.46 -0.65
N ARG A 135 -3.40 -6.22 -1.04
CA ARG A 135 -4.45 -5.40 -0.42
C ARG A 135 -5.49 -5.09 -1.47
N GLU A 136 -6.73 -5.45 -1.18
CA GLU A 136 -7.86 -5.18 -2.05
C GLU A 136 -8.54 -3.85 -1.70
N ALA A 137 -9.07 -3.18 -2.71
CA ALA A 137 -9.97 -2.04 -2.54
C ALA A 137 -11.00 -2.05 -3.68
N GLY A 138 -12.28 -2.10 -3.34
CA GLY A 138 -13.35 -2.07 -4.33
C GLY A 138 -13.39 -3.28 -5.28
N GLY A 139 -13.00 -4.48 -4.79
CA GLY A 139 -13.00 -5.72 -5.57
C GLY A 139 -11.85 -5.82 -6.58
N ARG A 140 -10.83 -4.97 -6.45
CA ARG A 140 -9.62 -4.94 -7.26
C ARG A 140 -8.40 -4.95 -6.33
N ILE A 141 -7.28 -5.49 -6.81
CA ILE A 141 -6.04 -5.52 -6.05
C ILE A 141 -5.39 -4.14 -6.20
N ALA A 142 -5.41 -3.38 -5.11
CA ALA A 142 -4.88 -2.02 -5.07
C ALA A 142 -3.35 -2.03 -4.92
N GLU A 143 -2.81 -3.06 -4.28
CA GLU A 143 -1.39 -3.21 -4.05
C GLU A 143 -0.99 -4.68 -3.91
N LEU A 144 0.04 -5.09 -4.63
CA LEU A 144 0.76 -6.35 -4.44
C LEU A 144 2.11 -6.03 -3.78
N VAL A 145 2.45 -6.76 -2.73
CA VAL A 145 3.71 -6.61 -1.99
C VAL A 145 4.40 -7.96 -1.92
N MET A 146 5.58 -8.05 -2.52
CA MET A 146 6.49 -9.19 -2.39
C MET A 146 7.55 -8.84 -1.35
N VAL A 147 7.77 -9.74 -0.39
CA VAL A 147 8.81 -9.58 0.65
C VAL A 147 9.63 -10.84 0.76
N THR A 148 10.95 -10.70 0.65
CA THR A 148 11.90 -11.78 0.91
C THR A 148 12.47 -11.64 2.32
N GLY A 149 12.50 -12.75 3.06
CA GLY A 149 13.16 -12.87 4.35
C GLY A 149 14.30 -13.87 4.26
N GLY A 150 15.49 -13.50 4.70
CA GLY A 150 16.69 -14.34 4.60
C GLY A 150 17.97 -13.53 4.77
N GLY A 151 19.09 -14.07 4.28
CA GLY A 151 20.40 -13.39 4.27
C GLY A 151 20.46 -12.17 3.34
N SER A 152 19.66 -12.18 2.28
CA SER A 152 19.29 -11.02 1.47
C SER A 152 17.80 -10.74 1.68
N SER A 153 17.45 -9.49 1.96
CA SER A 153 16.06 -9.09 2.18
C SER A 153 15.69 -7.95 1.23
N SER A 154 14.56 -8.10 0.57
CA SER A 154 14.02 -7.15 -0.39
C SER A 154 12.50 -7.06 -0.27
N VAL A 155 11.97 -5.90 -0.65
CA VAL A 155 10.56 -5.59 -0.74
C VAL A 155 10.29 -5.00 -2.10
N VAL A 156 9.30 -5.56 -2.79
CA VAL A 156 8.75 -4.99 -4.03
C VAL A 156 7.28 -4.68 -3.77
N SER A 157 6.86 -3.44 -3.94
CA SER A 157 5.45 -3.03 -3.92
C SER A 157 5.04 -2.54 -5.29
N ILE A 158 3.90 -3.04 -5.76
CA ILE A 158 3.29 -2.71 -7.03
C ILE A 158 1.89 -2.20 -6.73
N GLN A 159 1.71 -0.91 -6.92
CA GLN A 159 0.43 -0.25 -6.71
C GLN A 159 -0.28 -0.09 -8.05
N GLY A 160 -1.59 -0.32 -8.08
CA GLY A 160 -2.32 -0.33 -9.34
C GLY A 160 -3.81 -0.58 -9.20
N ASP A 161 -4.42 -0.85 -10.34
CA ASP A 161 -5.75 -1.43 -10.48
C ASP A 161 -5.61 -2.86 -11.05
N LEU A 162 -5.09 -3.76 -10.21
CA LEU A 162 -4.61 -5.07 -10.64
C LEU A 162 -5.72 -6.14 -10.49
N ASP A 163 -5.58 -7.20 -11.27
CA ASP A 163 -6.30 -8.47 -11.08
C ASP A 163 -5.30 -9.64 -11.03
N LEU A 164 -5.80 -10.81 -10.65
CA LEU A 164 -5.01 -12.03 -10.56
C LEU A 164 -4.31 -12.38 -11.88
N LYS A 165 -4.94 -12.10 -13.04
CA LYS A 165 -4.32 -12.28 -14.35
C LYS A 165 -3.07 -11.41 -14.48
N THR A 166 -3.18 -10.13 -14.12
CA THR A 166 -2.06 -9.19 -14.12
C THR A 166 -0.90 -9.68 -13.26
N ILE A 167 -1.19 -10.27 -12.09
CA ILE A 167 -0.18 -10.83 -11.17
C ILE A 167 0.48 -12.07 -11.77
N ALA A 168 -0.30 -12.98 -12.35
CA ALA A 168 0.22 -14.18 -13.01
C ALA A 168 1.18 -13.81 -14.15
N SER A 169 0.74 -12.94 -15.06
CA SER A 169 1.59 -12.47 -16.17
C SER A 169 2.86 -11.75 -15.71
N LEU A 170 2.80 -11.05 -14.57
CA LEU A 170 4.00 -10.43 -14.00
C LEU A 170 4.98 -11.48 -13.46
N SER A 171 4.46 -12.53 -12.82
CA SER A 171 5.26 -13.63 -12.29
C SER A 171 6.06 -14.34 -13.37
N ASP A 172 5.41 -14.63 -14.49
CA ASP A 172 6.01 -15.31 -15.65
C ASP A 172 7.19 -14.49 -16.20
N ASN A 173 6.99 -13.17 -16.31
CA ASN A 173 8.01 -12.23 -16.78
C ASN A 173 9.13 -11.93 -15.76
N MET A 174 8.85 -12.09 -14.45
CA MET A 174 9.83 -11.91 -13.38
C MET A 174 10.63 -13.19 -13.07
N GLY A 175 10.37 -14.29 -13.78
CA GLY A 175 11.05 -15.57 -13.56
C GLY A 175 10.58 -16.33 -12.32
N ILE A 176 9.43 -15.96 -11.75
CA ILE A 176 8.79 -16.64 -10.63
C ILE A 176 7.86 -17.71 -11.25
N GLY A 177 8.46 -18.80 -11.77
CA GLY A 177 7.76 -19.87 -12.51
C GLY A 177 6.80 -20.73 -11.68
N GLU A 178 6.48 -20.31 -10.45
CA GLU A 178 5.67 -21.06 -9.49
C GLU A 178 4.20 -20.61 -9.49
N LEU A 179 3.91 -19.41 -9.98
CA LEU A 179 2.54 -18.89 -10.14
C LEU A 179 1.82 -19.41 -11.39
N GLU A 180 2.55 -19.87 -12.42
CA GLU A 180 2.00 -20.53 -13.61
C GLU A 180 1.09 -21.73 -13.24
N LYS A 181 1.34 -22.36 -12.08
CA LYS A 181 0.58 -23.53 -11.61
C LYS A 181 -0.80 -23.19 -11.06
N LEU A 182 -1.10 -21.92 -10.78
CA LEU A 182 -2.41 -21.49 -10.26
C LEU A 182 -3.45 -21.29 -11.36
N GLU A 183 -3.04 -21.06 -12.61
CA GLU A 183 -3.95 -20.95 -13.76
C GLU A 183 -4.67 -22.29 -14.04
N ASN A 184 -4.01 -23.41 -13.74
CA ASN A 184 -4.51 -24.75 -14.07
C ASN A 184 -5.48 -25.34 -13.03
N VAL A 185 -5.85 -24.60 -11.98
CA VAL A 185 -6.75 -25.10 -10.91
C VAL A 185 -8.24 -24.85 -11.20
N ASN A 186 -8.57 -24.12 -12.28
CA ASN A 186 -9.96 -23.86 -12.69
C ASN A 186 -10.33 -24.44 -14.08
N ARG A 187 -9.82 -25.62 -14.44
CA ARG A 187 -10.35 -26.44 -15.54
C ARG A 187 -10.90 -27.76 -15.03
#